data_AF-A0A921LN11-F1
#
_entry.id   AF-A0A921LN11-F1
#
_cell.length_a   1.000
_cell.length_b   1.000
_cell.length_c   1.000
_cell.angle_alpha   90.00
_cell.angle_beta   90.00
_cell.angle_gamma   90.00
#
_symmetry.space_group_name_H-M   'P 1'
#
loop_
_entity.id
_entity.type
_entity.pdbx_description
1 polymer ?
#
loop_
_entity_poly.entity_id
_entity_poly.type
_entity_poly.pdbx_seq_one_letter_code
_entity_poly.pdbx_strand_id
1 'polypeptide(L)'
;MKKILSVLLALSMACSLAACAGGSSSSEASSEATSEAVSSEAAATEEEAVPAEQDAPQLDAVASGEVMNYDQYMAADLDTEVTIQAYVQAKQSWWEDKATVYLQDQDGGYFAYDMACSEEDYEKLTEGTCIRVTGYKTEWSGEVEIMDGTFEFVDGADTFVSMPLDVTELLGTDELIYSQNQRVAFKGLTVAP
;
A
#
# COMPACT_ATOMS: atom_id res chain seq x y z
N MET A 1 -35.89 37.87 13.01
CA MET A 1 -34.64 38.11 13.78
C MET A 1 -33.59 37.17 13.23
N LYS A 2 -32.64 37.66 12.41
CA LYS A 2 -31.17 37.63 12.63
C LYS A 2 -30.65 36.20 12.92
N LYS A 3 -29.79 35.55 12.12
CA LYS A 3 -28.67 36.06 11.32
C LYS A 3 -28.29 35.11 10.17
N ILE A 4 -27.83 35.72 9.08
CA ILE A 4 -27.17 35.11 7.92
C ILE A 4 -25.69 34.94 8.28
N LEU A 5 -25.09 33.78 8.00
CA LEU A 5 -23.65 33.63 7.84
C LEU A 5 -23.38 33.00 6.48
N SER A 6 -22.93 33.83 5.55
CA SER A 6 -22.35 33.44 4.27
C SER A 6 -20.91 33.92 4.33
N VAL A 7 -19.95 32.99 4.32
CA VAL A 7 -18.51 33.28 4.33
C VAL A 7 -17.97 32.87 2.96
N LEU A 8 -17.80 33.88 2.10
CA LEU A 8 -17.06 33.77 0.84
C LEU A 8 -15.57 33.98 1.16
N LEU A 9 -14.77 32.93 0.98
CA LEU A 9 -13.32 32.99 1.10
C LEU A 9 -12.74 33.43 -0.26
N ALA A 10 -12.29 34.69 -0.33
CA ALA A 10 -11.65 35.25 -1.52
C ALA A 10 -10.17 34.82 -1.57
N LEU A 11 -9.79 34.13 -2.66
CA LEU A 11 -8.42 33.79 -3.00
C LEU A 11 -7.78 34.98 -3.74
N SER A 12 -6.79 35.61 -3.13
CA SER A 12 -5.90 36.55 -3.83
C SER A 12 -4.45 36.23 -3.51
N MET A 13 -3.79 35.52 -4.43
CA MET A 13 -2.34 35.37 -4.45
C MET A 13 -1.83 36.04 -5.74
N ALA A 14 -1.14 37.17 -5.57
CA ALA A 14 -0.42 37.87 -6.61
C ALA A 14 0.87 38.45 -6.02
N CYS A 15 1.91 38.51 -6.88
CA CYS A 15 3.16 39.28 -6.76
C CYS A 15 4.29 38.61 -5.92
N SER A 16 5.55 38.46 -6.36
CA SER A 16 6.27 38.93 -7.57
C SER A 16 7.58 38.14 -7.77
N LEU A 17 8.02 38.04 -9.03
CA LEU A 17 9.42 37.83 -9.41
C LEU A 17 10.22 39.12 -9.15
N ALA A 18 11.40 39.00 -8.55
CA ALA A 18 12.43 40.03 -8.54
C ALA A 18 13.77 39.41 -8.96
N ALA A 19 14.15 39.67 -10.21
CA ALA A 19 15.50 39.56 -10.70
C ALA A 19 16.25 40.88 -10.40
N CYS A 20 17.52 40.79 -10.00
CA CYS A 20 18.64 41.74 -10.21
C CYS A 20 19.86 41.10 -9.50
N ALA A 21 20.88 40.56 -10.18
CA ALA A 21 21.87 41.18 -11.06
C ALA A 21 22.90 42.09 -10.33
N GLY A 22 24.17 41.68 -10.42
CA GLY A 22 25.39 42.47 -10.16
C GLY A 22 26.06 42.14 -8.81
N GLY A 23 27.33 41.75 -8.71
CA GLY A 23 28.41 41.55 -9.67
C GLY A 23 29.76 41.70 -8.95
N SER A 24 30.75 40.85 -9.25
CA SER A 24 32.14 41.27 -9.53
C SER A 24 33.10 40.09 -9.64
N SER A 25 34.02 40.29 -10.58
CA SER A 25 34.95 39.37 -11.22
C SER A 25 36.08 38.78 -10.38
N SER A 26 36.52 37.63 -10.92
CA SER A 26 37.91 37.17 -11.14
C SER A 26 38.78 36.76 -9.95
N SER A 27 39.12 35.48 -9.91
CA SER A 27 40.45 35.03 -10.35
C SER A 27 40.44 33.57 -10.79
N GLU A 28 41.05 33.30 -11.93
CA GLU A 28 41.42 31.98 -12.44
C GLU A 28 42.51 31.35 -11.56
N ALA A 29 42.52 30.02 -11.44
CA ALA A 29 43.53 29.16 -12.09
C ALA A 29 43.74 27.83 -11.33
N SER A 30 43.59 26.74 -12.09
CA SER A 30 44.42 25.52 -12.09
C SER A 30 44.49 24.66 -10.82
N SER A 31 44.10 23.39 -10.93
CA SER A 31 45.05 22.26 -11.14
C SER A 31 44.31 20.91 -11.22
N GLU A 32 44.86 20.03 -12.04
CA GLU A 32 44.40 18.70 -12.47
C GLU A 32 44.41 17.58 -11.40
N ALA A 33 43.75 16.48 -11.80
CA ALA A 33 43.98 15.08 -11.45
C ALA A 33 43.63 14.65 -10.01
N THR A 34 42.90 13.56 -9.79
CA THR A 34 43.35 12.20 -10.11
C THR A 34 42.16 11.24 -10.05
N SER A 35 42.12 10.31 -10.99
CA SER A 35 41.28 9.12 -11.04
C SER A 35 41.62 8.11 -9.95
N GLU A 36 40.63 7.51 -9.29
CA GLU A 36 40.73 6.09 -8.90
C GLU A 36 39.35 5.43 -9.05
N ALA A 37 39.34 4.41 -9.91
CA ALA A 37 38.32 3.41 -9.99
C ALA A 37 38.55 2.39 -8.87
N VAL A 38 37.49 2.02 -8.15
CA VAL A 38 37.49 0.80 -7.35
C VAL A 38 36.29 -0.03 -7.78
N SER A 39 36.64 -1.13 -8.43
CA SER A 39 35.82 -2.30 -8.68
C SER A 39 35.85 -3.18 -7.43
N SER A 40 34.69 -3.64 -6.97
CA SER A 40 34.54 -4.81 -6.10
C SER A 40 33.09 -5.29 -6.30
N GLU A 41 32.88 -6.19 -7.24
CA GLU A 41 32.93 -7.65 -7.08
C GLU A 41 31.66 -8.16 -6.38
N ALA A 42 30.78 -8.69 -7.23
CA ALA A 42 29.54 -9.35 -6.87
C ALA A 42 29.86 -10.64 -6.10
N ALA A 43 29.38 -10.71 -4.86
CA ALA A 43 29.18 -11.98 -4.18
C ALA A 43 27.73 -12.38 -4.42
N ALA A 44 27.52 -13.28 -5.37
CA ALA A 44 26.29 -14.03 -5.49
C ALA A 44 26.21 -14.96 -4.28
N THR A 45 25.33 -14.64 -3.34
CA THR A 45 24.84 -15.59 -2.35
C THR A 45 23.50 -16.08 -2.89
N GLU A 46 23.50 -17.28 -3.46
CA GLU A 46 22.28 -18.07 -3.59
C GLU A 46 21.84 -18.40 -2.16
N GLU A 47 20.84 -17.69 -1.65
CA GLU A 47 20.10 -18.12 -0.48
C GLU A 47 18.73 -18.61 -0.96
N GLU A 48 18.60 -19.92 -0.84
CA GLU A 48 17.44 -20.73 -1.15
C GLU A 48 16.32 -20.34 -0.18
N ALA A 49 15.60 -19.25 -0.47
CA ALA A 49 14.34 -18.93 0.18
C ALA A 49 13.32 -19.97 -0.27
N VAL A 50 13.22 -21.05 0.50
CA VAL A 50 12.17 -22.06 0.34
C VAL A 50 10.83 -21.34 0.53
N PRO A 51 9.98 -21.19 -0.50
CA PRO A 51 8.62 -20.74 -0.24
C PRO A 51 7.99 -21.86 0.59
N ALA A 52 7.51 -21.53 1.78
CA ALA A 52 6.58 -22.41 2.45
C ALA A 52 5.34 -22.47 1.55
N GLU A 53 5.28 -23.47 0.65
CA GLU A 53 4.07 -23.83 -0.07
C GLU A 53 3.03 -24.18 1.00
N GLN A 54 2.17 -23.21 1.30
CA GLN A 54 0.99 -23.43 2.11
C GLN A 54 -0.05 -24.10 1.22
N ASP A 55 -0.54 -25.26 1.66
CA ASP A 55 -1.70 -25.96 1.09
C ASP A 55 -2.95 -25.11 1.39
N ALA A 56 -3.10 -24.02 0.64
CA ALA A 56 -4.13 -23.01 0.82
C ALA A 56 -5.20 -23.16 -0.28
N PRO A 57 -6.47 -22.89 0.03
CA PRO A 57 -7.57 -23.01 -0.92
C PRO A 57 -7.33 -22.11 -2.14
N GLN A 58 -7.36 -22.69 -3.34
CA GLN A 58 -7.30 -21.93 -4.58
C GLN A 58 -8.62 -21.17 -4.75
N LEU A 59 -8.55 -19.85 -4.89
CA LEU A 59 -9.73 -19.01 -5.01
C LEU A 59 -10.36 -19.20 -6.40
N ASP A 60 -11.39 -20.03 -6.47
CA ASP A 60 -12.24 -20.13 -7.66
C ASP A 60 -13.05 -18.83 -7.83
N ALA A 61 -13.03 -18.25 -9.04
CA ALA A 61 -13.77 -17.05 -9.38
C ALA A 61 -15.30 -17.31 -9.28
N VAL A 62 -15.96 -16.74 -8.27
CA VAL A 62 -17.43 -16.72 -8.19
C VAL A 62 -17.95 -15.46 -8.90
N ALA A 63 -19.18 -15.49 -9.42
CA ALA A 63 -19.66 -14.51 -10.40
C ALA A 63 -20.10 -13.16 -9.77
N SER A 64 -19.28 -12.11 -9.95
CA SER A 64 -19.58 -10.92 -10.77
C SER A 64 -18.34 -10.01 -10.79
N GLY A 65 -17.91 -9.58 -11.99
CA GLY A 65 -16.59 -8.97 -12.25
C GLY A 65 -15.50 -10.00 -12.56
N GLU A 66 -14.48 -9.63 -13.33
CA GLU A 66 -13.25 -10.45 -13.45
C GLU A 66 -12.44 -10.23 -12.16
N VAL A 67 -12.43 -11.24 -11.27
CA VAL A 67 -11.63 -11.20 -10.05
C VAL A 67 -10.16 -11.20 -10.44
N MET A 68 -9.46 -10.14 -10.05
CA MET A 68 -8.02 -9.99 -10.27
C MET A 68 -7.25 -10.79 -9.22
N ASN A 69 -6.23 -11.50 -9.67
CA ASN A 69 -5.17 -11.95 -8.76
C ASN A 69 -4.28 -10.77 -8.34
N TYR A 70 -3.35 -11.01 -7.41
CA TYR A 70 -2.49 -9.96 -6.87
C TYR A 70 -1.67 -9.23 -7.95
N ASP A 71 -1.03 -9.96 -8.87
CA ASP A 71 -0.24 -9.36 -9.94
C ASP A 71 -1.09 -8.50 -10.88
N GLN A 72 -2.30 -8.94 -11.20
CA GLN A 72 -3.26 -8.19 -12.02
C GLN A 72 -3.71 -6.92 -11.30
N TYR A 73 -4.04 -7.01 -10.01
CA TYR A 73 -4.39 -5.85 -9.19
C TYR A 73 -3.23 -4.85 -9.13
N MET A 74 -2.00 -5.33 -8.90
CA MET A 74 -0.81 -4.47 -8.84
C MET A 74 -0.47 -3.85 -10.19
N ALA A 75 -0.72 -4.54 -11.30
CA ALA A 75 -0.54 -4.03 -12.65
C ALA A 75 -1.66 -3.09 -13.13
N ALA A 76 -2.84 -3.11 -12.50
CA ALA A 76 -3.94 -2.20 -12.84
C ALA A 76 -3.52 -0.73 -12.64
N ASP A 77 -3.95 0.14 -13.54
CA ASP A 77 -3.69 1.57 -13.44
C ASP A 77 -4.42 2.18 -12.23
N LEU A 78 -3.85 3.24 -11.65
CA LEU A 78 -4.57 4.03 -10.65
C LEU A 78 -5.86 4.62 -11.25
N ASP A 79 -6.83 4.91 -10.39
CA ASP A 79 -8.15 5.45 -10.73
C ASP A 79 -8.99 4.51 -11.62
N THR A 80 -8.66 3.21 -11.65
CA THR A 80 -9.45 2.18 -12.33
C THR A 80 -10.22 1.33 -11.33
N GLU A 81 -11.38 0.84 -11.75
CA GLU A 81 -12.17 -0.10 -10.97
C GLU A 81 -11.47 -1.47 -10.95
N VAL A 82 -11.36 -2.04 -9.75
CA VAL A 82 -10.70 -3.31 -9.48
C VAL A 82 -11.61 -4.18 -8.61
N THR A 83 -11.56 -5.48 -8.84
CA THR A 83 -12.27 -6.49 -8.05
C THR A 83 -11.29 -7.54 -7.57
N ILE A 84 -11.16 -7.73 -6.26
CA ILE A 84 -10.27 -8.73 -5.64
C ILE A 84 -11.08 -9.65 -4.73
N GLN A 85 -10.60 -10.88 -4.54
CA GLN A 85 -11.14 -11.82 -3.56
C GLN A 85 -10.00 -12.17 -2.60
N ALA A 86 -10.15 -11.85 -1.32
CA ALA A 86 -9.08 -12.00 -0.34
C ALA A 86 -9.65 -12.20 1.06
N TYR A 87 -8.76 -12.46 2.02
CA TYR A 87 -9.14 -12.81 3.39
C TYR A 87 -8.79 -11.71 4.37
N VAL A 88 -9.72 -11.38 5.26
CA VAL A 88 -9.53 -10.40 6.34
C VAL A 88 -8.37 -10.83 7.24
N GLN A 89 -7.33 -10.01 7.35
CA GLN A 89 -6.21 -10.23 8.27
C GLN A 89 -6.29 -9.34 9.49
N ALA A 90 -6.74 -8.10 9.33
CA ALA A 90 -6.90 -7.17 10.43
C ALA A 90 -7.97 -6.11 10.11
N LYS A 91 -8.58 -5.58 11.17
CA LYS A 91 -9.48 -4.43 11.11
C LYS A 91 -8.76 -3.20 11.63
N GLN A 92 -8.77 -2.11 10.86
CA GLN A 92 -8.14 -0.86 11.24
C GLN A 92 -9.13 0.08 11.92
N SER A 93 -10.31 0.28 11.32
CA SER A 93 -11.34 1.19 11.84
C SER A 93 -12.74 0.85 11.31
N TRP A 94 -13.76 1.39 11.99
CA TRP A 94 -15.13 1.45 11.49
C TRP A 94 -15.83 2.72 11.96
N TRP A 95 -16.49 3.43 11.05
CA TRP A 95 -17.20 4.68 11.31
C TRP A 95 -18.18 4.98 10.18
N GLU A 96 -19.31 5.63 10.48
CA GLU A 96 -20.30 6.08 9.46
C GLU A 96 -20.61 5.05 8.35
N ASP A 97 -20.86 3.79 8.73
CA ASP A 97 -21.10 2.67 7.80
C ASP A 97 -19.97 2.41 6.80
N LYS A 98 -18.73 2.63 7.25
CA LYS A 98 -17.50 2.36 6.50
C LYS A 98 -16.50 1.58 7.35
N ALA A 99 -15.83 0.63 6.72
CA ALA A 99 -14.77 -0.16 7.32
C ALA A 99 -13.44 0.07 6.59
N THR A 100 -12.37 0.14 7.35
CA THR A 100 -11.00 0.03 6.81
C THR A 100 -10.38 -1.27 7.29
N VAL A 101 -9.98 -2.12 6.35
CA VAL A 101 -9.51 -3.49 6.63
C VAL A 101 -8.28 -3.84 5.81
N TYR A 102 -7.39 -4.62 6.42
CA TYR A 102 -6.29 -5.29 5.74
C TYR A 102 -6.74 -6.67 5.29
N LEU A 103 -6.52 -6.96 4.01
CA LEU A 103 -6.86 -8.22 3.37
C LEU A 103 -5.58 -8.84 2.83
N GLN A 104 -5.56 -10.16 2.69
CA GLN A 104 -4.43 -10.87 2.11
C GLN A 104 -4.91 -12.19 1.51
N ASP A 105 -4.34 -12.55 0.37
CA ASP A 105 -4.40 -13.88 -0.20
C ASP A 105 -3.00 -14.53 -0.13
N GLN A 106 -2.76 -15.58 -0.91
CA GLN A 106 -1.48 -16.29 -0.95
C GLN A 106 -0.35 -15.46 -1.57
N ASP A 107 -0.70 -14.51 -2.44
CA ASP A 107 0.23 -13.81 -3.31
C ASP A 107 0.55 -12.40 -2.78
N GLY A 108 -0.39 -11.75 -2.09
CA GLY A 108 -0.11 -10.44 -1.50
C GLY A 108 -1.21 -9.82 -0.65
N GLY A 109 -0.89 -8.63 -0.14
CA GLY A 109 -1.72 -7.85 0.78
C GLY A 109 -2.48 -6.75 0.05
N TYR A 110 -3.71 -6.50 0.49
CA TYR A 110 -4.58 -5.44 -0.02
C TYR A 110 -5.07 -4.57 1.14
N PHE A 111 -5.30 -3.31 0.86
CA PHE A 111 -5.86 -2.37 1.83
C PHE A 111 -7.18 -1.82 1.28
N ALA A 112 -8.29 -2.18 1.91
CA ALA A 112 -9.60 -1.64 1.57
C ALA A 112 -9.89 -0.47 2.52
N TYR A 113 -9.83 0.75 1.99
CA TYR A 113 -9.99 1.98 2.75
C TYR A 113 -11.42 2.50 2.64
N ASP A 114 -12.06 2.77 3.79
CA ASP A 114 -13.38 3.40 3.86
C ASP A 114 -14.48 2.68 3.03
N MET A 115 -14.34 1.35 2.88
CA MET A 115 -15.25 0.49 2.14
C MET A 115 -16.63 0.51 2.81
N ALA A 116 -17.70 0.65 2.03
CA ALA A 116 -19.07 0.63 2.53
C ALA A 116 -19.34 -0.68 3.30
N CYS A 117 -19.70 -0.56 4.57
CA CYS A 117 -19.86 -1.68 5.48
C CYS A 117 -20.78 -1.31 6.64
N SER A 118 -21.94 -1.96 6.73
CA SER A 118 -22.82 -1.84 7.89
C SER A 118 -22.13 -2.31 9.18
N GLU A 119 -22.61 -1.86 10.34
CA GLU A 119 -22.11 -2.36 11.65
C GLU A 119 -22.27 -3.89 11.74
N GLU A 120 -23.41 -4.42 11.31
CA GLU A 120 -23.71 -5.86 11.33
C GLU A 120 -22.73 -6.67 10.47
N ASP A 121 -22.37 -6.18 9.29
CA ASP A 121 -21.43 -6.88 8.43
C ASP A 121 -19.98 -6.70 8.92
N TYR A 122 -19.65 -5.56 9.51
CA TYR A 122 -18.33 -5.32 10.13
C TYR A 122 -18.03 -6.28 11.28
N GLU A 123 -19.06 -6.65 12.06
CA GLU A 123 -18.95 -7.69 13.09
C GLU A 123 -18.58 -9.06 12.51
N LYS A 124 -19.02 -9.36 11.28
CA LYS A 124 -18.74 -10.63 10.57
C LYS A 124 -17.38 -10.64 9.84
N LEU A 125 -16.74 -9.49 9.67
CA LEU A 125 -15.36 -9.36 9.16
C LEU A 125 -14.35 -9.80 10.23
N THR A 126 -14.35 -11.09 10.57
CA THR A 126 -13.38 -11.71 11.47
C THR A 126 -12.12 -12.13 10.72
N GLU A 127 -11.00 -12.30 11.43
CA GLU A 127 -9.75 -12.79 10.82
C GLU A 127 -10.00 -14.12 10.10
N GLY A 128 -9.57 -14.20 8.84
CA GLY A 128 -9.78 -15.35 7.95
C GLY A 128 -11.08 -15.35 7.14
N THR A 129 -11.98 -14.38 7.34
CA THR A 129 -13.20 -14.27 6.52
C THR A 129 -12.83 -13.91 5.08
N CYS A 130 -13.31 -14.71 4.11
CA CYS A 130 -13.16 -14.43 2.69
C CYS A 130 -14.22 -13.43 2.22
N ILE A 131 -13.79 -12.36 1.56
CA ILE A 131 -14.66 -11.38 0.94
C ILE A 131 -14.20 -11.08 -0.48
N ARG A 132 -15.14 -10.70 -1.34
CA ARG A 132 -14.84 -10.05 -2.61
C ARG A 132 -15.06 -8.56 -2.45
N VAL A 133 -14.05 -7.76 -2.79
CA VAL A 133 -14.09 -6.29 -2.72
C VAL A 133 -14.03 -5.74 -4.13
N THR A 134 -14.94 -4.83 -4.46
CA THR A 134 -14.92 -4.04 -5.70
C THR A 134 -14.87 -2.57 -5.35
N GLY A 135 -13.92 -1.83 -5.90
CA GLY A 135 -13.72 -0.40 -5.68
C GLY A 135 -12.73 0.18 -6.67
N TYR A 136 -12.14 1.34 -6.35
CA TYR A 136 -11.17 2.02 -7.21
C TYR A 136 -9.77 1.91 -6.62
N LYS A 137 -8.79 1.54 -7.45
CA LYS A 137 -7.40 1.52 -7.02
C LYS A 137 -6.87 2.95 -6.88
N THR A 138 -6.33 3.29 -5.72
CA THR A 138 -5.71 4.59 -5.45
C THR A 138 -4.35 4.40 -4.78
N GLU A 139 -3.59 5.49 -4.64
CA GLU A 139 -2.35 5.54 -3.89
C GLU A 139 -2.40 6.75 -2.96
N TRP A 140 -2.20 6.52 -1.65
CA TRP A 140 -2.07 7.60 -0.67
C TRP A 140 -0.75 7.48 0.06
N SER A 141 0.11 8.49 -0.11
CA SER A 141 1.43 8.54 0.55
C SER A 141 2.28 7.28 0.31
N GLY A 142 2.19 6.70 -0.89
CA GLY A 142 2.87 5.46 -1.26
C GLY A 142 2.14 4.17 -0.85
N GLU A 143 1.03 4.22 -0.13
CA GLU A 143 0.18 3.05 0.18
C GLU A 143 -0.84 2.84 -0.94
N VAL A 144 -0.74 1.67 -1.60
CA VAL A 144 -1.72 1.26 -2.60
C VAL A 144 -2.95 0.72 -1.89
N GLU A 145 -4.11 1.21 -2.30
CA GLU A 145 -5.37 0.95 -1.61
C GLU A 145 -6.57 0.80 -2.57
N ILE A 146 -7.69 0.32 -2.04
CA ILE A 146 -8.98 0.22 -2.73
C ILE A 146 -9.95 1.15 -2.00
N MET A 147 -10.32 2.24 -2.65
CA MET A 147 -11.28 3.23 -2.16
C MET A 147 -12.66 3.06 -2.77
N ASP A 148 -13.65 3.75 -2.19
CA ASP A 148 -15.06 3.74 -2.61
C ASP A 148 -15.60 2.31 -2.80
N GLY A 149 -15.08 1.39 -1.98
CA GLY A 149 -15.30 -0.03 -2.13
C GLY A 149 -16.67 -0.47 -1.63
N THR A 150 -17.16 -1.56 -2.21
CA THR A 150 -18.22 -2.41 -1.66
C THR A 150 -17.72 -3.84 -1.58
N PHE A 151 -18.38 -4.69 -0.80
CA PHE A 151 -18.01 -6.09 -0.72
C PHE A 151 -19.19 -7.04 -0.61
N GLU A 152 -18.88 -8.30 -0.88
CA GLU A 152 -19.73 -9.45 -0.59
C GLU A 152 -18.93 -10.53 0.14
N PHE A 153 -19.59 -11.25 1.05
CA PHE A 153 -19.02 -12.46 1.64
C PHE A 153 -18.99 -13.57 0.59
N VAL A 154 -17.91 -14.35 0.57
CA VAL A 154 -17.81 -15.51 -0.33
C VAL A 154 -18.37 -16.74 0.39
N ASP A 155 -19.60 -17.10 0.06
CA ASP A 155 -20.29 -18.25 0.66
C ASP A 155 -19.52 -19.56 0.44
N GLY A 156 -19.31 -20.30 1.52
CA GLY A 156 -18.64 -21.60 1.48
C GLY A 156 -17.13 -21.55 1.26
N ALA A 157 -16.51 -20.36 1.26
CA ALA A 157 -15.06 -20.25 1.25
C ALA A 157 -14.46 -20.81 2.55
N ASP A 158 -13.35 -21.54 2.42
CA ASP A 158 -12.50 -21.89 3.55
C ASP A 158 -11.91 -20.63 4.19
N THR A 159 -11.49 -20.70 5.45
CA THR A 159 -10.83 -19.57 6.12
C THR A 159 -9.33 -19.59 5.84
N PHE A 160 -8.73 -18.42 5.60
CA PHE A 160 -7.28 -18.30 5.47
C PHE A 160 -6.73 -17.15 6.32
N VAL A 161 -5.78 -17.48 7.18
CA VAL A 161 -5.06 -16.52 8.02
C VAL A 161 -3.59 -16.60 7.64
N SER A 162 -3.05 -15.50 7.12
CA SER A 162 -1.66 -15.44 6.68
C SER A 162 -0.72 -15.57 7.88
N MET A 163 0.32 -16.38 7.71
CA MET A 163 1.45 -16.41 8.63
C MET A 163 2.31 -15.17 8.40
N PRO A 164 2.80 -14.50 9.46
CA PRO A 164 3.57 -13.29 9.27
C PRO A 164 4.88 -13.55 8.51
N LEU A 165 5.07 -12.85 7.40
CA LEU A 165 6.31 -12.86 6.62
C LEU A 165 7.43 -12.17 7.42
N ASP A 166 8.56 -12.84 7.61
CA ASP A 166 9.72 -12.23 8.24
C ASP A 166 10.42 -11.31 7.25
N VAL A 167 10.30 -10.00 7.47
CA VAL A 167 10.87 -8.96 6.59
C VAL A 167 12.02 -8.22 7.27
N THR A 168 12.60 -8.82 8.30
CA THR A 168 13.69 -8.20 9.08
C THR A 168 14.86 -7.78 8.21
N GLU A 169 15.23 -8.59 7.23
CA GLU A 169 16.37 -8.34 6.33
C GLU A 169 16.08 -7.22 5.33
N LEU A 170 14.81 -6.90 5.09
CA LEU A 170 14.40 -5.83 4.18
C LEU A 170 14.43 -4.44 4.84
N LEU A 171 14.63 -4.36 6.16
CA LEU A 171 14.68 -3.08 6.87
C LEU A 171 15.75 -2.15 6.30
N GLY A 172 15.32 -0.97 5.86
CA GLY A 172 16.20 0.06 5.28
C GLY A 172 16.53 -0.16 3.80
N THR A 173 15.95 -1.17 3.16
CA THR A 173 16.04 -1.39 1.71
C THR A 173 14.85 -0.78 0.99
N ASP A 174 14.99 -0.60 -0.33
CA ASP A 174 13.88 -0.19 -1.20
C ASP A 174 12.89 -1.36 -1.45
N GLU A 175 13.21 -2.58 -1.05
CA GLU A 175 12.42 -3.79 -1.31
C GLU A 175 11.32 -4.03 -0.27
N LEU A 176 11.45 -3.47 0.95
CA LEU A 176 10.44 -3.63 2.02
C LEU A 176 9.05 -3.17 1.58
N ILE A 177 8.98 -2.19 0.67
CA ILE A 177 7.72 -1.68 0.13
C ILE A 177 6.91 -2.76 -0.61
N TYR A 178 7.55 -3.79 -1.15
CA TYR A 178 6.86 -4.87 -1.86
C TYR A 178 6.08 -5.79 -0.92
N SER A 179 6.34 -5.74 0.40
CA SER A 179 5.54 -6.41 1.43
C SER A 179 4.45 -5.51 2.03
N GLN A 180 4.18 -4.35 1.42
CA GLN A 180 3.13 -3.43 1.86
C GLN A 180 1.77 -4.16 1.97
N ASN A 181 0.99 -3.79 3.00
CA ASN A 181 -0.30 -4.37 3.35
C ASN A 181 -0.31 -5.86 3.76
N GLN A 182 0.81 -6.57 3.60
CA GLN A 182 0.92 -7.95 4.05
C GLN A 182 1.10 -8.02 5.57
N ARG A 183 0.67 -9.13 6.16
CA ARG A 183 1.03 -9.48 7.53
C ARG A 183 2.53 -9.79 7.60
N VAL A 184 3.28 -8.94 8.29
CA VAL A 184 4.73 -9.09 8.44
C VAL A 184 5.17 -9.20 9.91
N ALA A 185 6.38 -9.71 10.12
CA ALA A 185 7.08 -9.69 11.39
C ALA A 185 8.48 -9.11 11.22
N PHE A 186 8.91 -8.36 12.23
CA PHE A 186 10.29 -7.95 12.41
C PHE A 186 10.82 -8.63 13.67
N LYS A 187 11.95 -9.32 13.54
CA LYS A 187 12.53 -10.16 14.59
C LYS A 187 13.94 -9.70 14.94
N GLY A 188 14.39 -10.05 16.14
CA GLY A 188 15.77 -9.78 16.58
C GLY A 188 16.14 -8.30 16.72
N LEU A 189 15.18 -7.38 16.59
CA LEU A 189 15.45 -5.95 16.72
C LEU A 189 15.75 -5.55 18.15
N THR A 190 16.71 -4.64 18.31
CA THR A 190 17.02 -3.99 19.59
C THR A 190 16.60 -2.54 19.53
N VAL A 191 15.75 -2.12 20.47
CA VAL A 191 15.36 -0.71 20.60
C VAL A 191 16.52 0.05 21.26
N ALA A 192 17.09 1.01 20.56
CA ALA A 192 18.10 1.91 21.12
C ALA A 192 17.45 2.95 22.05
N PRO A 193 18.13 3.32 23.15
CA PRO A 193 17.64 4.32 24.11
C PRO A 193 17.63 5.76 23.56
#